data_AF-A0A6B3B9K3-F1
#
_entry.id   AF-A0A6B3B9K3-F1
#
_cell.length_a   1.000
_cell.length_b   1.000
_cell.length_c   1.000
_cell.angle_alpha   90.00
_cell.angle_beta   90.00
_cell.angle_gamma   90.00
#
_symmetry.space_group_name_H-M   'P 1'
#
loop_
_entity.id
_entity.type
_entity.pdbx_description
1 polymer ?
#
loop_
_entity_poly.entity_id
_entity_poly.type
_entity_poly.pdbx_seq_one_letter_code
_entity_poly.pdbx_strand_id
1 'polypeptide(L)'
;MIPRGPDCTVTTLIELQGGRAQWDKAMRRIRELGWTCHELSPKERRTVRRAFDPDDGYSEFWWVEVPIVGSTWRADREAAWRIMELSRSVQTVIYGRLFRRAEIDRVLEPEWQVHSTDREPAGTVTPGPRRLWRTVTRWCATRTGLFDVRVRIHASKDTARHLARHLRADGPRADLDVRPLDGRGRTGTPLHGEDALNRALALFGGPLLAMSLFLSTARHLPPFSAAVCWFLAVACAVPAWWTAFALPLARSRLHCLATCLIATLAVAVYTLGVPELFDGVDSRSAWVTAAIGFYVTGLILLGRRWRWQILAATVLPLLATLLVAALPLTGRILQDGYADELSLSPEETAVSGAYQILAAVKLLWPALAAILFIAAVWGVLRYFHFIRPRSVFAGTLAALFLTLGLLTVAEWTFASPRHAADELKRAAAHHTKAPPYFGISTDWVCVRPTVPVHALNEQGGVLAPHIPYLSFGVAEGNVVLWNAAADRPLRVPAGQVKLLPARNLGPACAT
;
A
#
# COMPACT_ATOMS: atom_id res chain seq x y z
N MET A 1 -2.44 -7.45 22.58
CA MET A 1 -3.31 -7.61 21.39
C MET A 1 -4.16 -8.84 21.57
N ILE A 2 -5.48 -8.69 21.63
CA ILE A 2 -6.44 -9.80 21.71
C ILE A 2 -6.32 -10.63 20.42
N PRO A 3 -6.19 -11.96 20.46
CA PRO A 3 -6.19 -12.78 19.26
C PRO A 3 -7.50 -12.56 18.52
N ARG A 4 -7.42 -11.94 17.33
CA ARG A 4 -8.58 -11.84 16.45
C ARG A 4 -8.94 -13.25 16.01
N GLY A 5 -10.22 -13.62 16.17
CA GLY A 5 -10.77 -14.86 15.64
C GLY A 5 -10.66 -14.92 14.11
N PRO A 6 -11.03 -16.05 13.49
CA PRO A 6 -11.02 -16.19 12.03
C PRO A 6 -11.91 -15.13 11.37
N ASP A 7 -11.49 -14.63 10.20
CA ASP A 7 -12.25 -13.63 9.43
C ASP A 7 -13.49 -14.27 8.77
N CYS A 8 -13.45 -15.56 8.43
CA CYS A 8 -14.62 -16.32 7.98
C CYS A 8 -14.47 -17.82 8.25
N THR A 9 -15.58 -18.57 8.18
CA THR A 9 -15.58 -20.04 8.23
C THR A 9 -16.13 -20.62 6.93
N VAL A 10 -15.51 -21.70 6.47
CA VAL A 10 -15.98 -22.45 5.30
C VAL A 10 -16.37 -23.85 5.76
N THR A 11 -17.67 -24.11 5.77
CA THR A 11 -18.23 -25.42 6.05
C THR A 11 -18.00 -26.32 4.84
N THR A 12 -17.16 -27.33 5.01
CA THR A 12 -16.73 -28.21 3.93
C THR A 12 -17.18 -29.64 4.18
N LEU A 13 -17.78 -30.27 3.17
CA LEU A 13 -18.03 -31.70 3.17
C LEU A 13 -16.74 -32.40 2.75
N ILE A 14 -16.15 -33.17 3.66
CA ILE A 14 -14.97 -33.99 3.38
C ILE A 14 -15.35 -35.45 3.22
N GLU A 15 -14.66 -36.13 2.32
CA GLU A 15 -14.65 -37.58 2.19
C GLU A 15 -13.32 -38.09 2.72
N LEU A 16 -13.39 -38.98 3.71
CA LEU A 16 -12.26 -39.67 4.31
C LEU A 16 -12.22 -41.08 3.72
N GLN A 17 -11.21 -41.37 2.90
CA GLN A 17 -11.00 -42.74 2.42
C GLN A 17 -10.15 -43.54 3.39
N GLY A 18 -10.45 -44.82 3.53
CA GLY A 18 -9.74 -45.75 4.39
C GLY A 18 -10.61 -46.45 5.44
N GLY A 19 -9.96 -46.99 6.47
CA GLY A 19 -10.61 -47.65 7.61
C GLY A 19 -10.78 -46.73 8.83
N ARG A 20 -11.52 -47.21 9.84
CA ARG A 20 -11.80 -46.47 11.08
C ARG A 20 -10.56 -45.87 11.74
N ALA A 21 -9.44 -46.60 11.79
CA ALA A 21 -8.19 -46.11 12.37
C ALA A 21 -7.67 -44.84 11.68
N GLN A 22 -7.80 -44.75 10.35
CA GLN A 22 -7.40 -43.58 9.56
C GLN A 22 -8.38 -42.42 9.76
N TRP A 23 -9.68 -42.72 9.83
CA TRP A 23 -10.71 -41.72 10.16
C TRP A 23 -10.47 -41.12 11.55
N ASP A 24 -10.24 -41.94 12.56
CA ASP A 24 -9.97 -41.50 13.94
C ASP A 24 -8.69 -40.66 14.02
N LYS A 25 -7.66 -41.02 13.25
CA LYS A 25 -6.42 -40.23 13.14
C LYS A 25 -6.68 -38.87 12.51
N ALA A 26 -7.44 -38.82 11.42
CA ALA A 26 -7.83 -37.58 10.76
C ALA A 26 -8.66 -36.69 11.68
N MET A 27 -9.67 -37.25 12.34
CA MET A 27 -10.56 -36.51 13.26
C MET A 27 -9.83 -35.99 14.50
N ARG A 28 -8.88 -36.75 15.06
CA ARG A 28 -7.99 -36.24 16.12
C ARG A 28 -7.23 -35.01 15.65
N ARG A 29 -6.62 -35.10 14.46
CA ARG A 29 -5.84 -33.99 13.90
C ARG A 29 -6.69 -32.76 13.63
N ILE A 30 -7.92 -32.95 13.15
CA ILE A 30 -8.87 -31.85 12.93
C ILE A 30 -9.22 -31.15 14.26
N ARG A 31 -9.44 -31.92 15.34
CA ARG A 31 -9.69 -31.36 16.69
C ARG A 31 -8.48 -30.65 17.26
N GLU A 32 -7.27 -31.17 17.07
CA GLU A 32 -6.01 -30.49 17.46
C GLU A 32 -5.83 -29.14 16.76
N LEU A 33 -6.30 -29.03 15.51
CA LEU A 33 -6.32 -27.77 14.77
C LEU A 33 -7.44 -26.82 15.20
N GLY A 34 -8.32 -27.25 16.12
CA GLY A 34 -9.43 -26.48 16.65
C GLY A 34 -10.59 -26.30 15.65
N TRP A 35 -10.73 -27.18 14.67
CA TRP A 35 -11.82 -27.11 13.69
C TRP A 35 -13.06 -27.86 14.22
N THR A 36 -14.25 -27.32 13.97
CA THR A 36 -15.51 -27.95 14.37
C THR A 36 -15.90 -29.01 13.35
N CYS A 37 -16.33 -30.19 13.82
CA CYS A 37 -16.85 -31.24 12.95
C CYS A 37 -18.28 -31.59 13.34
N HIS A 38 -19.10 -31.83 12.33
CA HIS A 38 -20.49 -32.26 12.48
C HIS A 38 -20.72 -33.55 11.69
N GLU A 39 -21.45 -34.48 12.29
CA GLU A 39 -21.94 -35.66 11.59
C GLU A 39 -23.04 -35.26 10.59
N LEU A 40 -23.08 -35.94 9.44
CA LEU A 40 -24.20 -35.77 8.51
C LEU A 40 -25.49 -36.27 9.13
N SER A 41 -26.56 -35.50 8.95
CA SER A 41 -27.90 -35.99 9.27
C SER A 41 -28.26 -37.23 8.45
N PRO A 42 -29.19 -38.09 8.92
CA PRO A 42 -29.60 -39.30 8.18
C PRO A 42 -30.14 -39.00 6.77
N LYS A 43 -30.67 -37.80 6.54
CA LYS A 43 -31.12 -37.36 5.21
C LYS A 43 -29.93 -37.02 4.31
N GLU A 44 -28.99 -36.22 4.80
CA GLU A 44 -27.80 -35.85 4.02
C GLU A 44 -26.91 -37.05 3.72
N ARG A 45 -26.73 -37.97 4.67
CA ARG A 45 -25.96 -39.21 4.46
C ARG A 45 -26.53 -40.04 3.31
N ARG A 46 -27.86 -40.12 3.19
CA ARG A 46 -28.53 -40.78 2.05
C ARG A 46 -28.29 -40.04 0.73
N THR A 47 -28.35 -38.71 0.72
CA THR A 47 -28.07 -37.90 -0.47
C THR A 47 -26.63 -38.06 -0.94
N VAL A 48 -25.66 -37.98 -0.03
CA VAL A 48 -24.23 -38.12 -0.34
C VAL A 48 -23.93 -39.52 -0.89
N ARG A 49 -24.47 -40.58 -0.26
CA ARG A 49 -24.30 -41.96 -0.76
C ARG A 49 -24.93 -42.20 -2.13
N ARG A 50 -25.98 -41.47 -2.51
CA ARG A 50 -26.54 -41.55 -3.87
C ARG A 50 -25.72 -40.77 -4.90
N ALA A 51 -25.06 -39.70 -4.47
CA ALA A 51 -24.31 -38.81 -5.36
C ALA A 51 -22.87 -39.28 -5.61
N PHE A 52 -22.27 -39.93 -4.61
CA PHE A 52 -20.93 -40.48 -4.66
C PHE A 52 -21.07 -41.98 -4.41
N ASP A 53 -21.10 -42.76 -5.49
CA ASP A 53 -21.30 -44.21 -5.45
C ASP A 53 -20.22 -44.84 -4.56
N PRO A 54 -20.55 -45.26 -3.33
CA PRO A 54 -19.56 -45.71 -2.37
C PRO A 54 -19.38 -47.21 -2.59
N ASP A 55 -18.91 -47.59 -3.77
CA ASP A 55 -18.79 -49.00 -4.19
C ASP A 55 -17.92 -49.83 -3.23
N ASP A 56 -17.13 -49.19 -2.37
CA ASP A 56 -16.10 -49.84 -1.58
C ASP A 56 -16.29 -49.83 -0.06
N GLY A 57 -17.31 -49.18 0.53
CA GLY A 57 -17.50 -49.18 2.00
C GLY A 57 -16.35 -48.58 2.85
N TYR A 58 -15.26 -48.16 2.22
CA TYR A 58 -14.06 -47.55 2.81
C TYR A 58 -14.09 -46.01 2.78
N SER A 59 -15.26 -45.40 2.59
CA SER A 59 -15.38 -43.94 2.54
C SER A 59 -16.41 -43.43 3.54
N GLU A 60 -15.98 -42.53 4.43
CA GLU A 60 -16.85 -41.86 5.40
C GLU A 60 -16.87 -40.35 5.13
N PHE A 61 -18.04 -39.73 5.26
CA PHE A 61 -18.23 -38.31 4.97
C PHE A 61 -18.46 -37.53 6.26
N TRP A 62 -17.94 -36.30 6.33
CA TRP A 62 -18.09 -35.42 7.49
C TRP A 62 -18.24 -33.96 7.08
N TRP A 63 -19.03 -33.19 7.83
CA TRP A 63 -19.03 -31.74 7.73
C TRP A 63 -17.94 -31.16 8.64
N VAL A 64 -17.09 -30.30 8.10
CA VAL A 64 -15.98 -29.68 8.84
C VAL A 64 -15.97 -28.18 8.60
N GLU A 65 -15.97 -27.40 9.67
CA GLU A 65 -15.86 -25.94 9.62
C GLU A 65 -14.39 -25.53 9.65
N VAL A 66 -13.89 -25.07 8.50
CA VAL A 66 -12.51 -24.64 8.38
C VAL A 66 -12.42 -23.13 8.64
N PRO A 67 -11.74 -22.68 9.71
CA PRO A 67 -11.55 -21.27 10.00
C PRO A 67 -10.52 -20.67 9.04
N ILE A 68 -10.90 -19.64 8.30
CA ILE A 68 -10.06 -18.96 7.31
C ILE A 68 -9.74 -17.55 7.78
N VAL A 69 -8.46 -17.17 7.68
CA VAL A 69 -7.96 -15.81 7.91
C VAL A 69 -7.71 -15.17 6.56
N GLY A 70 -8.25 -13.99 6.31
CA GLY A 70 -8.06 -13.25 5.07
C GLY A 70 -9.36 -12.84 4.39
N SER A 71 -9.27 -12.62 3.09
CA SER A 71 -10.41 -12.19 2.32
C SER A 71 -11.45 -13.29 2.27
N THR A 72 -12.68 -12.82 2.33
CA THR A 72 -13.83 -13.61 1.97
C THR A 72 -13.73 -14.16 0.51
N TRP A 73 -13.12 -13.41 -0.41
CA TRP A 73 -13.00 -13.86 -1.79
C TRP A 73 -12.05 -15.06 -1.92
N ARG A 74 -12.51 -16.12 -2.61
CA ARG A 74 -11.75 -17.37 -2.81
C ARG A 74 -11.39 -18.13 -1.52
N ALA A 75 -12.16 -17.92 -0.44
CA ALA A 75 -11.96 -18.63 0.83
C ALA A 75 -12.15 -20.16 0.69
N ASP A 76 -12.99 -20.59 -0.24
CA ASP A 76 -13.15 -21.99 -0.67
C ASP A 76 -11.83 -22.61 -1.14
N ARG A 77 -11.03 -21.85 -1.91
CA ARG A 77 -9.72 -22.30 -2.39
C ARG A 77 -8.73 -22.51 -1.26
N GLU A 78 -8.73 -21.62 -0.25
CA GLU A 78 -7.89 -21.79 0.93
C GLU A 78 -8.35 -22.97 1.80
N ALA A 79 -9.66 -23.15 1.97
CA ALA A 79 -10.20 -24.31 2.67
C ALA A 79 -9.77 -25.61 1.97
N ALA A 80 -9.85 -25.67 0.64
CA ALA A 80 -9.36 -26.81 -0.14
C ALA A 80 -7.86 -27.06 0.07
N TRP A 81 -7.03 -26.01 0.08
CA TRP A 81 -5.60 -26.15 0.35
C TRP A 81 -5.29 -26.67 1.75
N ARG A 82 -6.04 -26.22 2.76
CA ARG A 82 -5.90 -26.69 4.14
C ARG A 82 -6.33 -28.14 4.31
N ILE A 83 -7.38 -28.58 3.61
CA ILE A 83 -7.78 -29.99 3.61
C ILE A 83 -6.73 -30.85 2.92
N MET A 84 -6.14 -30.38 1.80
CA MET A 84 -5.02 -31.08 1.17
C MET A 84 -3.79 -31.13 2.10
N GLU A 85 -3.51 -30.06 2.86
CA GLU A 85 -2.41 -30.06 3.85
C GLU A 85 -2.69 -31.02 5.01
N LEU A 86 -3.94 -31.07 5.48
CA LEU A 86 -4.41 -32.05 6.47
C LEU A 86 -4.21 -33.49 5.96
N SER A 87 -4.67 -33.78 4.74
CA SER A 87 -4.50 -35.09 4.07
C SER A 87 -3.03 -35.52 4.07
N ARG A 88 -2.12 -34.61 3.69
CA ARG A 88 -0.68 -34.85 3.70
C ARG A 88 -0.13 -35.09 5.11
N SER A 89 -0.57 -34.31 6.10
CA SER A 89 -0.09 -34.44 7.48
C SER A 89 -0.53 -35.75 8.16
N VAL A 90 -1.70 -36.25 7.81
CA VAL A 90 -2.27 -37.48 8.37
C VAL A 90 -1.86 -38.73 7.56
N GLN A 91 -1.35 -38.53 6.34
CA GLN A 91 -1.07 -39.59 5.36
C GLN A 91 -2.32 -40.41 5.03
N THR A 92 -3.45 -39.73 4.84
CA THR A 92 -4.73 -40.33 4.49
C THR A 92 -5.35 -39.53 3.37
N VAL A 93 -6.00 -40.19 2.41
CA VAL A 93 -6.65 -39.53 1.29
C VAL A 93 -7.92 -38.85 1.78
N ILE A 94 -7.94 -37.52 1.73
CA ILE A 94 -9.08 -36.69 2.13
C ILE A 94 -9.46 -35.80 0.94
N TYR A 95 -10.69 -35.93 0.46
CA TYR A 95 -11.23 -35.08 -0.60
C TYR A 95 -12.20 -34.05 -0.02
N GLY A 96 -12.01 -32.77 -0.34
CA GLY A 96 -13.05 -31.76 -0.12
C GLY A 96 -14.04 -31.79 -1.29
N ARG A 97 -15.28 -32.19 -1.04
CA ARG A 97 -16.31 -32.38 -2.07
C ARG A 97 -17.21 -31.17 -2.26
N LEU A 98 -17.57 -30.50 -1.18
CA LEU A 98 -18.46 -29.34 -1.23
C LEU A 98 -17.98 -28.27 -0.25
N PHE A 99 -17.80 -27.05 -0.74
CA PHE A 99 -17.36 -25.91 0.06
C PHE A 99 -18.51 -24.92 0.18
N ARG A 100 -19.15 -24.86 1.34
CA ARG A 100 -20.18 -23.87 1.66
C ARG A 100 -19.55 -22.77 2.50
N ARG A 101 -19.60 -21.56 1.98
CA ARG A 101 -19.24 -20.37 2.75
C ARG A 101 -20.31 -20.12 3.81
N ALA A 102 -19.94 -20.14 5.08
CA ALA A 102 -20.75 -19.51 6.11
C ALA A 102 -20.28 -18.06 6.19
N GLU A 103 -21.09 -17.13 5.68
CA GLU A 103 -20.78 -15.71 5.84
C GLU A 103 -21.05 -15.35 7.31
N ILE A 104 -20.00 -15.31 8.13
CA ILE A 104 -20.03 -14.67 9.44
C ILE A 104 -19.99 -13.16 9.20
N ASP A 105 -20.95 -12.62 8.43
CA ASP A 105 -21.05 -11.19 8.26
C ASP A 105 -21.81 -10.64 9.47
N ARG A 106 -21.22 -9.67 10.15
CA ARG A 106 -21.95 -8.93 11.17
C ARG A 106 -23.00 -8.13 10.42
N VAL A 107 -24.26 -8.54 10.54
CA VAL A 107 -25.37 -7.71 10.09
C VAL A 107 -25.23 -6.38 10.85
N LEU A 108 -24.95 -5.30 10.13
CA LEU A 108 -24.89 -3.98 10.72
C LEU A 108 -26.33 -3.58 11.06
N GLU A 109 -26.76 -3.95 12.26
CA GLU A 109 -28.06 -3.53 12.74
C GLU A 109 -28.10 -1.99 12.82
N PRO A 110 -29.17 -1.36 12.33
CA PRO A 110 -29.25 0.09 12.31
C PRO A 110 -29.18 0.64 13.73
N GLU A 111 -28.39 1.70 13.90
CA GLU A 111 -28.33 2.44 15.15
C GLU A 111 -29.51 3.42 15.23
N TRP A 112 -30.22 3.34 16.34
CA TRP A 112 -31.37 4.17 16.65
C TRP A 112 -31.10 5.04 17.87
N GLN A 113 -31.34 6.33 17.74
CA GLN A 113 -31.37 7.25 18.87
C GLN A 113 -32.79 7.29 19.44
N VAL A 114 -32.93 7.03 20.74
CA VAL A 114 -34.21 7.17 21.42
C VAL A 114 -34.46 8.66 21.66
N HIS A 115 -35.69 9.11 21.41
CA HIS A 115 -36.13 10.47 21.69
C HIS A 115 -37.51 10.45 22.36
N SER A 116 -37.77 11.45 23.19
CA SER A 116 -39.06 11.58 23.88
C SER A 116 -40.07 12.34 23.03
N THR A 117 -41.30 11.85 23.05
CA THR A 117 -42.49 12.43 22.43
C THR A 117 -43.39 13.15 23.44
N ASP A 118 -43.07 13.08 24.75
CA ASP A 118 -43.91 13.52 25.88
C ASP A 118 -44.15 15.04 25.96
N ARG A 119 -43.44 15.88 25.18
CA ARG A 119 -43.73 17.32 25.10
C ARG A 119 -44.84 17.63 24.09
N GLU A 120 -45.96 16.94 24.24
CA GLU A 120 -47.22 17.35 23.66
C GLU A 120 -47.88 18.29 24.70
N PRO A 121 -47.94 19.62 24.48
CA PRO A 121 -48.76 20.45 25.36
C PRO A 121 -50.21 19.98 25.19
N ALA A 122 -50.76 19.36 26.22
CA ALA A 122 -52.18 19.04 26.33
C ALA A 122 -52.96 20.35 26.20
N GLY A 123 -53.44 20.66 24.99
CA GLY A 123 -54.00 21.98 24.74
C GLY A 123 -54.41 22.22 23.29
N THR A 124 -55.66 21.87 23.00
CA THR A 124 -56.54 22.43 21.95
C THR A 124 -56.05 22.37 20.50
N VAL A 125 -56.74 21.50 19.74
CA VAL A 125 -56.67 21.40 18.28
C VAL A 125 -57.14 22.71 17.66
N THR A 126 -56.22 23.57 17.24
CA THR A 126 -56.54 24.72 16.38
C THR A 126 -56.30 24.33 14.92
N PRO A 127 -57.35 24.21 14.08
CA PRO A 127 -57.19 23.95 12.65
C PRO A 127 -56.58 25.19 11.97
N GLY A 128 -55.55 25.01 11.13
CA GLY A 128 -54.96 26.08 10.33
C GLY A 128 -53.49 25.89 9.92
N PRO A 129 -52.88 26.86 9.18
CA PRO A 129 -51.50 26.81 8.68
C PRO A 129 -50.45 26.71 9.80
N ARG A 130 -50.81 27.10 11.03
CA ARG A 130 -50.01 26.88 12.24
C ARG A 130 -49.78 25.41 12.55
N ARG A 131 -50.68 24.50 12.14
CA ARG A 131 -50.49 23.05 12.26
C ARG A 131 -49.35 22.57 11.37
N LEU A 132 -49.32 23.01 10.11
CA LEU A 132 -48.28 22.64 9.16
C LEU A 132 -46.91 23.14 9.63
N TRP A 133 -46.84 24.39 10.09
CA TRP A 133 -45.61 24.97 10.66
C TRP A 133 -45.13 24.21 11.90
N ARG A 134 -46.03 23.84 12.82
CA ARG A 134 -45.70 22.99 13.98
C ARG A 134 -45.25 21.59 13.59
N THR A 135 -45.83 20.99 12.56
CA THR A 135 -45.40 19.69 12.04
C THR A 135 -44.00 19.78 11.43
N VAL A 136 -43.71 20.84 10.66
CA VAL A 136 -42.39 21.07 10.06
C VAL A 136 -41.35 21.37 11.13
N THR A 137 -41.62 22.24 12.11
CA THR A 137 -40.67 22.51 13.20
C THR A 137 -40.45 21.30 14.09
N ARG A 138 -41.48 20.50 14.36
CA ARG A 138 -41.35 19.22 15.09
C ARG A 138 -40.51 18.23 14.31
N TRP A 139 -40.73 18.10 13.00
CA TRP A 139 -39.93 17.24 12.14
C TRP A 139 -38.47 17.71 12.04
N CYS A 140 -38.23 19.02 12.01
CA CYS A 140 -36.90 19.59 12.11
C CYS A 140 -36.27 19.33 13.48
N ALA A 141 -37.01 19.52 14.58
CA ALA A 141 -36.52 19.34 15.94
C ALA A 141 -36.19 17.87 16.28
N THR A 142 -36.99 16.92 15.79
CA THR A 142 -36.67 15.49 15.88
C THR A 142 -35.48 15.12 15.00
N ARG A 143 -35.25 15.80 13.86
CA ARG A 143 -34.04 15.62 13.05
C ARG A 143 -32.79 16.25 13.66
N THR A 144 -32.91 17.38 14.35
CA THR A 144 -31.77 18.06 14.99
C THR A 144 -31.39 17.48 16.35
N GLY A 145 -32.18 16.55 16.91
CA GLY A 145 -31.86 15.85 18.16
C GLY A 145 -32.22 16.61 19.44
N LEU A 146 -33.08 17.63 19.33
CA LEU A 146 -33.52 18.44 20.48
C LEU A 146 -34.26 17.64 21.56
N PHE A 147 -34.74 16.44 21.24
CA PHE A 147 -35.52 15.59 22.14
C PHE A 147 -34.84 14.25 22.47
N ASP A 148 -33.54 14.13 22.19
CA ASP A 148 -32.82 12.89 22.38
C ASP A 148 -32.66 12.54 23.86
N VAL A 149 -33.12 11.34 24.20
CA VAL A 149 -32.79 10.68 25.47
C VAL A 149 -31.54 9.90 25.15
N ARG A 150 -30.36 10.26 25.68
CA ARG A 150 -28.99 9.76 25.35
C ARG A 150 -28.79 8.23 25.46
N VAL A 151 -29.64 7.47 24.78
CA VAL A 151 -29.76 6.01 24.75
C VAL A 151 -29.76 5.65 23.27
N ARG A 152 -28.88 4.73 22.93
CA ARG A 152 -28.71 4.20 21.58
C ARG A 152 -29.03 2.72 21.60
N ILE A 153 -29.75 2.28 20.57
CA ILE A 153 -30.18 0.89 20.45
C ILE A 153 -29.80 0.39 19.06
N HIS A 154 -29.11 -0.74 19.02
CA HIS A 154 -28.81 -1.47 17.79
C HIS A 154 -29.83 -2.60 17.70
N ALA A 155 -30.78 -2.48 16.76
CA ALA A 155 -31.79 -3.50 16.49
C ALA A 155 -32.60 -3.14 15.23
N SER A 156 -33.49 -4.04 14.79
CA SER A 156 -34.56 -3.69 13.85
C SER A 156 -35.43 -2.54 14.40
N LYS A 157 -36.11 -1.77 13.56
CA LYS A 157 -36.92 -0.60 14.00
C LYS A 157 -37.92 -0.94 15.09
N ASP A 158 -38.67 -2.04 14.90
CA ASP A 158 -39.73 -2.42 15.82
C ASP A 158 -39.15 -3.00 17.12
N THR A 159 -38.06 -3.76 17.03
CA THR A 159 -37.31 -4.21 18.20
C THR A 159 -36.72 -3.02 18.95
N ALA A 160 -36.10 -2.05 18.28
CA ALA A 160 -35.50 -0.87 18.90
C ALA A 160 -36.56 -0.03 19.62
N ARG A 161 -37.74 0.16 19.00
CA ARG A 161 -38.87 0.82 19.65
C ARG A 161 -39.38 0.02 20.85
N HIS A 162 -39.51 -1.30 20.71
CA HIS A 162 -39.94 -2.16 21.80
C HIS A 162 -38.98 -2.07 23.00
N LEU A 163 -37.67 -2.18 22.74
CA LEU A 163 -36.60 -2.03 23.72
C LEU A 163 -36.63 -0.64 24.37
N ALA A 164 -36.77 0.43 23.58
CA ALA A 164 -36.84 1.80 24.07
C ALA A 164 -38.01 1.99 25.05
N ARG A 165 -39.15 1.33 24.78
CA ARG A 165 -40.37 1.47 25.57
C ARG A 165 -40.47 0.54 26.77
N HIS A 166 -39.77 -0.60 26.78
CA HIS A 166 -40.03 -1.65 27.79
C HIS A 166 -38.82 -2.05 28.64
N LEU A 167 -37.59 -1.71 28.24
CA LEU A 167 -36.37 -2.25 28.86
C LEU A 167 -35.65 -1.26 29.79
N ARG A 168 -36.38 -0.31 30.39
CA ARG A 168 -35.85 0.64 31.36
C ARG A 168 -36.17 0.27 32.81
N ALA A 169 -35.26 0.65 33.71
CA ALA A 169 -35.39 0.46 35.16
C ALA A 169 -36.62 1.16 35.76
N ASP A 170 -37.08 2.25 35.14
CA ASP A 170 -38.21 3.07 35.62
C ASP A 170 -39.59 2.57 35.12
N GLY A 171 -39.65 1.41 34.46
CA GLY A 171 -40.87 0.83 33.89
C GLY A 171 -41.15 1.23 32.45
N PRO A 172 -42.24 0.69 31.84
CA PRO A 172 -42.54 0.91 30.44
C PRO A 172 -43.02 2.35 30.16
N ARG A 173 -42.50 2.96 29.09
CA ARG A 173 -42.76 4.35 28.69
C ARG A 173 -43.26 4.42 27.26
N ALA A 174 -44.54 4.79 27.08
CA ALA A 174 -45.17 4.90 25.76
C ALA A 174 -44.70 6.14 24.96
N ASP A 175 -44.11 7.12 25.65
CA ASP A 175 -43.68 8.40 25.10
C ASP A 175 -42.33 8.34 24.38
N LEU A 176 -41.75 7.17 24.19
CA LEU A 176 -40.45 7.02 23.55
C LEU A 176 -40.63 6.49 22.13
N ASP A 177 -39.93 7.12 21.19
CA ASP A 177 -39.79 6.62 19.82
C ASP A 177 -38.33 6.70 19.38
N VAL A 178 -38.05 6.03 18.26
CA VAL A 178 -36.69 5.84 17.75
C VAL A 178 -36.49 6.58 16.44
N ARG A 179 -35.36 7.30 16.31
CA ARG A 179 -34.93 7.95 15.07
C ARG A 179 -33.64 7.30 14.54
N PRO A 180 -33.52 7.04 13.23
CA PRO A 180 -32.32 6.40 12.70
C PRO A 180 -31.17 7.40 12.70
N LEU A 181 -30.03 7.06 13.29
CA LEU A 181 -28.81 7.87 13.26
C LEU A 181 -28.07 7.71 11.92
N ASP A 182 -27.96 6.48 11.46
CA ASP A 182 -27.11 6.14 10.32
C ASP A 182 -27.85 6.09 8.99
N GLY A 183 -29.14 6.45 8.95
CA GLY A 183 -29.99 6.33 7.76
C GLY A 183 -30.29 4.89 7.30
N ARG A 184 -29.56 3.89 7.83
CA ARG A 184 -29.65 2.43 7.55
C ARG A 184 -30.94 1.76 8.04
N GLY A 185 -31.72 2.43 8.89
CA GLY A 185 -32.97 1.92 9.45
C GLY A 185 -34.25 2.36 8.72
N ARG A 186 -34.14 3.02 7.56
CA ARG A 186 -35.32 3.52 6.83
C ARG A 186 -36.08 2.36 6.20
N THR A 187 -37.41 2.48 6.10
CA THR A 187 -38.23 1.47 5.42
C THR A 187 -37.76 1.28 3.97
N GLY A 188 -37.40 0.04 3.62
CA GLY A 188 -36.90 -0.33 2.29
C GLY A 188 -35.39 -0.27 2.08
N THR A 189 -34.58 0.06 3.11
CA THR A 189 -33.12 -0.13 3.00
C THR A 189 -32.76 -1.58 3.31
N PRO A 190 -32.07 -2.29 2.41
CA PRO A 190 -31.61 -3.64 2.70
C PRO A 190 -30.64 -3.61 3.90
N LEU A 191 -30.71 -4.61 4.78
CA LEU A 191 -29.70 -4.85 5.79
C LEU A 191 -28.45 -5.37 5.09
N HIS A 192 -27.32 -4.70 5.29
CA HIS A 192 -26.06 -5.09 4.70
C HIS A 192 -25.11 -5.54 5.79
N GLY A 193 -24.37 -6.60 5.51
CA GLY A 193 -23.23 -6.93 6.32
C GLY A 193 -22.09 -5.93 6.14
N GLU A 194 -21.30 -5.74 7.19
CA GLU A 194 -20.18 -4.80 7.25
C GLU A 194 -19.17 -5.08 6.13
N ASP A 195 -18.89 -6.36 5.88
CA ASP A 195 -17.91 -6.78 4.90
C ASP A 195 -18.42 -6.60 3.47
N ALA A 196 -19.73 -6.72 3.24
CA ALA A 196 -20.34 -6.43 1.95
C ALA A 196 -20.21 -4.94 1.59
N LEU A 197 -20.46 -4.03 2.54
CA LEU A 197 -20.30 -2.58 2.33
C LEU A 197 -18.84 -2.20 2.08
N ASN A 198 -17.91 -2.67 2.92
CA ASN A 198 -16.48 -2.39 2.76
C ASN A 198 -15.96 -2.92 1.42
N ARG A 199 -16.43 -4.09 0.99
CA ARG A 199 -16.10 -4.67 -0.32
C ARG A 199 -16.66 -3.83 -1.46
N ALA A 200 -17.92 -3.40 -1.37
CA ALA A 200 -18.53 -2.54 -2.38
C ALA A 200 -17.80 -1.19 -2.49
N LEU A 201 -17.42 -0.58 -1.37
CA LEU A 201 -16.62 0.64 -1.34
C LEU A 201 -15.22 0.43 -1.94
N ALA A 202 -14.55 -0.67 -1.62
CA ALA A 202 -13.24 -0.97 -2.21
C ALA A 202 -13.31 -1.23 -3.72
N LEU A 203 -14.34 -1.96 -4.16
CA LEU A 203 -14.58 -2.27 -5.58
C LEU A 203 -15.08 -1.06 -6.38
N PHE A 204 -15.64 -0.04 -5.71
CA PHE A 204 -16.03 1.22 -6.32
C PHE A 204 -14.88 2.24 -6.33
N GLY A 205 -14.28 2.48 -5.16
CA GLY A 205 -13.23 3.47 -4.97
C GLY A 205 -11.88 3.07 -5.57
N GLY A 206 -11.52 1.78 -5.50
CA GLY A 206 -10.25 1.28 -6.04
C GLY A 206 -10.06 1.59 -7.54
N PRO A 207 -11.03 1.25 -8.40
CA PRO A 207 -10.93 1.60 -9.82
C PRO A 207 -10.99 3.11 -10.10
N LEU A 208 -11.71 3.90 -9.29
CA LEU A 208 -11.69 5.37 -9.41
C LEU A 208 -10.31 5.97 -9.05
N LEU A 209 -9.64 5.43 -8.03
CA LEU A 209 -8.25 5.79 -7.71
C LEU A 209 -7.29 5.39 -8.83
N ALA A 210 -7.49 4.21 -9.45
CA ALA A 210 -6.73 3.80 -10.62
C ALA A 210 -6.97 4.73 -11.83
N MET A 211 -8.22 5.12 -12.08
CA MET A 211 -8.57 6.12 -13.09
C MET A 211 -7.82 7.44 -12.84
N SER A 212 -7.81 7.90 -11.58
CA SER A 212 -7.07 9.10 -11.17
C SER A 212 -5.59 9.04 -11.54
N LEU A 213 -4.93 7.91 -11.29
CA LEU A 213 -3.52 7.69 -11.62
C LEU A 213 -3.27 7.75 -13.14
N PHE A 214 -4.10 7.07 -13.93
CA PHE A 214 -3.95 7.04 -15.37
C PHE A 214 -4.19 8.42 -16.01
N LEU A 215 -5.20 9.17 -15.54
CA LEU A 215 -5.47 10.53 -16.00
C LEU A 215 -4.32 11.48 -15.67
N SER A 216 -3.78 11.42 -14.45
CA SER A 216 -2.64 12.24 -14.04
C SER A 216 -1.38 11.91 -14.86
N THR A 217 -1.15 10.63 -15.16
CA THR A 217 -0.02 10.19 -16.00
C THR A 217 -0.16 10.65 -17.46
N ALA A 218 -1.38 10.62 -18.02
CA ALA A 218 -1.64 10.99 -19.40
C ALA A 218 -1.21 12.44 -19.73
N ARG A 219 -1.19 13.34 -18.75
CA ARG A 219 -0.82 14.76 -18.92
C ARG A 219 0.62 15.00 -19.34
N HIS A 220 1.53 14.08 -19.01
CA HIS A 220 2.97 14.24 -19.23
C HIS A 220 3.53 13.32 -20.32
N LEU A 221 2.66 12.58 -20.99
CA LEU A 221 3.04 11.58 -21.99
C LEU A 221 2.81 12.08 -23.41
N PRO A 222 3.56 11.56 -24.40
CA PRO A 222 3.31 11.84 -25.81
C PRO A 222 1.91 11.35 -26.23
N PRO A 223 1.32 11.92 -27.31
CA PRO A 223 -0.10 11.75 -27.64
C PRO A 223 -0.58 10.29 -27.70
N PHE A 224 0.22 9.39 -28.29
CA PHE A 224 -0.12 7.97 -28.38
C PHE A 224 -0.19 7.30 -27.00
N SER A 225 0.84 7.49 -26.17
CA SER A 225 0.89 6.94 -24.82
C SER A 225 -0.17 7.57 -23.90
N ALA A 226 -0.43 8.87 -24.08
CA ALA A 226 -1.53 9.55 -23.40
C ALA A 226 -2.89 8.93 -23.76
N ALA A 227 -3.14 8.64 -25.05
CA ALA A 227 -4.37 7.98 -25.49
C ALA A 227 -4.56 6.58 -24.86
N VAL A 228 -3.48 5.81 -24.72
CA VAL A 228 -3.50 4.52 -23.99
C VAL A 228 -3.86 4.73 -22.52
N CYS A 229 -3.27 5.72 -21.84
CA CYS A 229 -3.61 6.04 -20.45
C CYS A 229 -5.07 6.51 -20.31
N TRP A 230 -5.58 7.32 -21.24
CA TRP A 230 -6.99 7.72 -21.28
C TRP A 230 -7.92 6.52 -21.45
N PHE A 231 -7.59 5.60 -22.36
CA PHE A 231 -8.35 4.37 -22.54
C PHE A 231 -8.36 3.52 -21.25
N LEU A 232 -7.20 3.36 -20.60
CA LEU A 232 -7.10 2.65 -19.32
C LEU A 232 -7.90 3.33 -18.21
N ALA A 233 -7.90 4.66 -18.16
CA ALA A 233 -8.71 5.43 -17.21
C ALA A 233 -10.20 5.13 -17.39
N VAL A 234 -10.70 5.17 -18.64
CA VAL A 234 -12.10 4.82 -18.95
C VAL A 234 -12.39 3.35 -18.63
N ALA A 235 -11.47 2.44 -18.97
CA ALA A 235 -11.61 1.02 -18.65
C ALA A 235 -11.68 0.76 -17.13
N CYS A 236 -11.04 1.58 -16.30
CA CYS A 236 -11.17 1.53 -14.84
C CYS A 236 -12.51 2.10 -14.33
N ALA A 237 -13.13 3.04 -15.04
CA ALA A 237 -14.45 3.56 -14.65
C ALA A 237 -15.56 2.50 -14.81
N VAL A 238 -15.48 1.65 -15.84
CA VAL A 238 -16.47 0.59 -16.12
C VAL A 238 -16.73 -0.34 -14.92
N PRO A 239 -15.72 -0.98 -14.29
CA PRO A 239 -15.95 -1.82 -13.12
C PRO A 239 -16.45 -1.03 -11.91
N ALA A 240 -16.06 0.24 -11.72
CA ALA A 240 -16.65 1.08 -10.67
C ALA A 240 -18.15 1.30 -10.90
N TRP A 241 -18.57 1.55 -12.14
CA TRP A 241 -19.98 1.71 -12.48
C TRP A 241 -20.76 0.41 -12.30
N TRP A 242 -20.17 -0.72 -12.68
CA TRP A 242 -20.76 -2.04 -12.46
C TRP A 242 -20.95 -2.34 -10.96
N THR A 243 -19.93 -2.06 -10.15
CA THR A 243 -19.94 -2.35 -8.70
C THR A 243 -20.77 -1.35 -7.91
N ALA A 244 -21.04 -0.16 -8.44
CA ALA A 244 -21.92 0.81 -7.81
C ALA A 244 -23.38 0.37 -7.72
N PHE A 245 -23.84 -0.55 -8.57
CA PHE A 245 -25.15 -1.19 -8.40
C PHE A 245 -25.22 -2.09 -7.17
N ALA A 246 -24.06 -2.52 -6.65
CA ALA A 246 -23.95 -3.23 -5.37
C ALA A 246 -23.76 -2.28 -4.18
N LEU A 247 -23.61 -0.96 -4.40
CA LEU A 247 -23.51 -0.01 -3.29
C LEU A 247 -24.88 0.20 -2.64
N PRO A 248 -24.98 0.08 -1.31
CA PRO A 248 -26.23 0.23 -0.58
C PRO A 248 -26.72 1.69 -0.46
N LEU A 249 -25.99 2.63 -1.07
CA LEU A 249 -26.22 4.06 -0.95
C LEU A 249 -27.36 4.55 -1.86
N ALA A 250 -27.66 3.85 -2.93
CA ALA A 250 -28.56 4.34 -3.97
C ALA A 250 -29.93 3.65 -3.91
N ARG A 251 -30.95 4.47 -3.61
CA ARG A 251 -32.35 4.05 -3.46
C ARG A 251 -33.01 3.55 -4.76
N SER A 252 -32.38 3.79 -5.90
CA SER A 252 -32.86 3.42 -7.23
C SER A 252 -31.69 3.35 -8.21
N ARG A 253 -31.86 2.66 -9.34
CA ARG A 253 -30.84 2.60 -10.41
C ARG A 253 -30.44 3.98 -10.94
N LEU A 254 -31.38 4.93 -11.01
CA LEU A 254 -31.09 6.32 -11.42
C LEU A 254 -30.20 7.04 -10.41
N HIS A 255 -30.43 6.85 -9.11
CA HIS A 255 -29.56 7.39 -8.07
C HIS A 255 -28.16 6.75 -8.10
N CYS A 256 -28.04 5.44 -8.41
CA CYS A 256 -26.73 4.79 -8.61
C CYS A 256 -25.98 5.49 -9.74
N LEU A 257 -26.62 5.59 -10.91
CA LEU A 257 -26.03 6.19 -12.11
C LEU A 257 -25.61 7.65 -11.87
N ALA A 258 -26.48 8.45 -11.24
CA ALA A 258 -26.15 9.84 -10.89
C ALA A 258 -24.95 9.91 -9.92
N THR A 259 -24.90 9.04 -8.91
CA THR A 259 -23.79 9.01 -7.95
C THR A 259 -22.48 8.59 -8.63
N CYS A 260 -22.51 7.59 -9.52
CA CYS A 260 -21.36 7.18 -10.32
C CYS A 260 -20.85 8.30 -11.21
N LEU A 261 -21.77 8.97 -11.92
CA LEU A 261 -21.45 10.05 -12.82
C LEU A 261 -20.81 11.22 -12.06
N ILE A 262 -21.42 11.65 -10.95
CA ILE A 262 -20.90 12.71 -10.09
C ILE A 262 -19.53 12.33 -9.54
N ALA A 263 -19.35 11.10 -9.03
CA ALA A 263 -18.06 10.67 -8.48
C ALA A 263 -16.97 10.59 -9.57
N THR A 264 -17.30 10.04 -10.74
CA THR A 264 -16.36 9.94 -11.88
C THR A 264 -15.96 11.33 -12.36
N LEU A 265 -16.93 12.23 -12.50
CA LEU A 265 -16.69 13.62 -12.89
C LEU A 265 -15.86 14.35 -11.84
N ALA A 266 -16.18 14.19 -10.55
CA ALA A 266 -15.44 14.80 -9.46
C ALA A 266 -13.97 14.34 -9.44
N VAL A 267 -13.73 13.04 -9.64
CA VAL A 267 -12.36 12.51 -9.74
C VAL A 267 -11.64 13.08 -10.96
N ALA A 268 -12.28 13.09 -12.14
CA ALA A 268 -11.67 13.63 -13.36
C ALA A 268 -11.35 15.13 -13.24
N VAL A 269 -12.26 15.93 -12.68
CA VAL A 269 -12.04 17.37 -12.43
C VAL A 269 -10.92 17.58 -11.41
N TYR A 270 -10.93 16.81 -10.31
CA TYR A 270 -9.88 16.90 -9.29
C TYR A 270 -8.49 16.54 -9.85
N THR A 271 -8.40 15.52 -10.71
CA THR A 271 -7.10 15.10 -11.26
C THR A 271 -6.59 15.98 -12.38
N LEU A 272 -7.45 16.39 -13.31
CA LEU A 272 -7.05 17.17 -14.46
C LEU A 272 -6.85 18.65 -14.11
N GLY A 273 -7.48 19.11 -13.02
CA GLY A 273 -7.51 20.52 -12.69
C GLY A 273 -8.61 21.25 -13.46
N VAL A 274 -8.88 22.48 -13.03
CA VAL A 274 -9.68 23.43 -13.80
C VAL A 274 -8.74 24.58 -14.16
N PRO A 275 -8.56 24.88 -15.47
CA PRO A 275 -7.73 26.00 -15.88
C PRO A 275 -8.09 27.26 -15.10
N GLU A 276 -7.07 28.01 -14.67
CA GLU A 276 -7.21 29.26 -13.88
C GLU A 276 -7.69 29.10 -12.43
N LEU A 277 -8.14 27.91 -12.00
CA LEU A 277 -8.59 27.67 -10.62
C LEU A 277 -7.60 26.82 -9.81
N PHE A 278 -7.14 25.68 -10.37
CA PHE A 278 -6.12 24.83 -9.76
C PHE A 278 -5.52 23.84 -10.77
N ASP A 279 -4.24 23.49 -10.60
CA ASP A 279 -3.45 22.74 -11.59
C ASP A 279 -3.72 21.22 -11.62
N GLY A 280 -4.64 20.71 -10.81
CA GLY A 280 -4.94 19.28 -10.68
C GLY A 280 -3.90 18.50 -9.88
N VAL A 281 -3.94 17.17 -9.97
CA VAL A 281 -3.02 16.28 -9.23
C VAL A 281 -1.76 16.02 -10.05
N ASP A 282 -0.60 16.35 -9.47
CA ASP A 282 0.71 16.03 -10.04
C ASP A 282 0.94 14.50 -10.11
N SER A 283 1.40 14.01 -11.26
CA SER A 283 1.62 12.58 -11.53
C SER A 283 2.57 11.94 -10.52
N ARG A 284 3.66 12.65 -10.18
CA ARG A 284 4.61 12.12 -9.19
C ARG A 284 3.96 11.97 -7.82
N SER A 285 3.20 12.97 -7.38
CA SER A 285 2.46 12.90 -6.11
C SER A 285 1.44 11.74 -6.11
N ALA A 286 0.70 11.55 -7.19
CA ALA A 286 -0.29 10.49 -7.32
C ALA A 286 0.35 9.10 -7.21
N TRP A 287 1.42 8.85 -7.97
CA TRP A 287 2.15 7.57 -7.92
C TRP A 287 2.76 7.30 -6.55
N VAL A 288 3.33 8.32 -5.89
CA VAL A 288 3.87 8.19 -4.53
C VAL A 288 2.76 7.85 -3.53
N THR A 289 1.62 8.54 -3.56
CA THR A 289 0.50 8.26 -2.66
C THR A 289 -0.07 6.86 -2.90
N ALA A 290 -0.23 6.45 -4.16
CA ALA A 290 -0.70 5.12 -4.51
C ALA A 290 0.27 4.02 -4.05
N ALA A 291 1.58 4.24 -4.25
CA ALA A 291 2.61 3.34 -3.77
C ALA A 291 2.55 3.22 -2.24
N ILE A 292 2.52 4.34 -1.50
CA ILE A 292 2.41 4.33 -0.02
C ILE A 292 1.15 3.57 0.42
N GLY A 293 0.00 3.87 -0.17
CA GLY A 293 -1.26 3.18 0.13
C GLY A 293 -1.16 1.67 -0.10
N PHE A 294 -0.55 1.27 -1.21
CA PHE A 294 -0.28 -0.13 -1.55
C PHE A 294 0.66 -0.81 -0.54
N TYR A 295 1.81 -0.19 -0.22
CA TYR A 295 2.75 -0.71 0.77
C TYR A 295 2.08 -0.89 2.13
N VAL A 296 1.44 0.16 2.64
CA VAL A 296 0.77 0.15 3.95
C VAL A 296 -0.30 -0.94 3.99
N THR A 297 -1.18 -0.99 2.98
CA THR A 297 -2.25 -1.99 2.92
C THR A 297 -1.68 -3.40 2.83
N GLY A 298 -0.76 -3.66 1.90
CA GLY A 298 -0.17 -4.97 1.70
C GLY A 298 0.60 -5.48 2.92
N LEU A 299 1.37 -4.61 3.58
CA LEU A 299 2.12 -4.97 4.80
C LEU A 299 1.20 -5.18 5.99
N ILE A 300 0.13 -4.39 6.15
CA ILE A 300 -0.90 -4.64 7.18
C ILE A 300 -1.57 -5.99 6.94
N LEU A 301 -1.93 -6.31 5.69
CA LEU A 301 -2.54 -7.58 5.32
C LEU A 301 -1.59 -8.78 5.55
N LEU A 302 -0.30 -8.60 5.26
CA LEU A 302 0.74 -9.58 5.56
C LEU A 302 0.87 -9.78 7.07
N GLY A 303 1.00 -8.69 7.82
CA GLY A 303 1.15 -8.69 9.27
C GLY A 303 -0.08 -9.19 10.01
N ARG A 304 -1.30 -9.08 9.44
CA ARG A 304 -2.51 -9.69 10.02
C ARG A 304 -2.40 -11.21 10.15
N ARG A 305 -1.66 -11.87 9.25
CA ARG A 305 -1.48 -13.33 9.29
C ARG A 305 -0.26 -13.77 10.08
N TRP A 306 0.77 -12.92 10.16
CA TRP A 306 1.96 -13.24 10.92
C TRP A 306 1.84 -12.76 12.37
N ARG A 307 2.33 -13.56 13.32
CA ARG A 307 2.42 -13.12 14.71
C ARG A 307 3.45 -12.00 14.75
N TRP A 308 3.01 -10.74 14.80
CA TRP A 308 3.88 -9.56 14.86
C TRP A 308 4.99 -9.68 15.91
N GLN A 309 4.73 -10.41 16.99
CA GLN A 309 5.70 -10.74 18.03
C GLN A 309 6.92 -11.50 17.49
N ILE A 310 6.72 -12.47 16.60
CA ILE A 310 7.82 -13.24 15.99
C ILE A 310 8.59 -12.34 15.03
N LEU A 311 7.88 -11.59 14.19
CA LEU A 311 8.48 -10.72 13.17
C LEU A 311 9.31 -9.60 13.81
N ALA A 312 8.76 -8.93 14.82
CA ALA A 312 9.47 -7.87 15.55
C ALA A 312 10.64 -8.41 16.38
N ALA A 313 10.52 -9.63 16.93
CA ALA A 313 11.61 -10.22 17.72
C ALA A 313 12.74 -10.79 16.85
N THR A 314 12.47 -11.25 15.62
CA THR A 314 13.50 -11.90 14.79
C THR A 314 13.95 -11.04 13.61
N VAL A 315 13.02 -10.47 12.84
CA VAL A 315 13.35 -9.79 11.57
C VAL A 315 13.88 -8.39 11.84
N LEU A 316 13.31 -7.66 12.81
CA LEU A 316 13.72 -6.28 13.07
C LEU A 316 15.17 -6.16 13.57
N PRO A 317 15.66 -7.00 14.52
CA PRO A 317 17.05 -6.98 14.92
C PRO A 317 18.00 -7.40 13.78
N LEU A 318 17.65 -8.44 13.01
CA LEU A 318 18.43 -8.86 11.85
C LEU A 318 18.56 -7.74 10.80
N LEU A 319 17.46 -7.04 10.51
CA LEU A 319 17.46 -5.93 9.57
C LEU A 319 18.30 -4.76 10.11
N ALA A 320 18.19 -4.45 11.41
CA ALA A 320 18.99 -3.42 12.05
C ALA A 320 20.50 -3.76 12.02
N THR A 321 20.88 -4.99 12.36
CA THR A 321 22.26 -5.46 12.28
C THR A 321 22.79 -5.41 10.85
N LEU A 322 21.98 -5.85 9.88
CA LEU A 322 22.36 -5.81 8.47
C LEU A 322 22.56 -4.36 7.99
N LEU A 323 21.67 -3.44 8.36
CA LEU A 323 21.79 -2.02 8.03
C LEU A 323 23.05 -1.40 8.66
N VAL A 324 23.28 -1.63 9.96
CA VAL A 324 24.46 -1.12 10.67
C VAL A 324 25.76 -1.66 10.07
N ALA A 325 25.79 -2.94 9.69
CA ALA A 325 26.96 -3.56 9.06
C ALA A 325 27.17 -3.11 7.61
N ALA A 326 26.08 -2.91 6.85
CA ALA A 326 26.16 -2.53 5.44
C ALA A 326 26.51 -1.05 5.24
N LEU A 327 26.05 -0.16 6.14
CA LEU A 327 26.24 1.30 6.04
C LEU A 327 27.70 1.73 5.79
N PRO A 328 28.70 1.30 6.57
CA PRO A 328 30.09 1.70 6.33
C PRO A 328 30.66 1.16 5.02
N LEU A 329 30.24 -0.04 4.60
CA LEU A 329 30.73 -0.67 3.38
C LEU A 329 30.12 -0.04 2.12
N THR A 330 28.85 0.37 2.18
CA THR A 330 28.12 0.92 1.04
C THR A 330 28.26 2.44 0.90
N GLY A 331 28.61 3.16 1.97
CA GLY A 331 28.68 4.62 1.97
C GLY A 331 29.70 5.22 1.02
N ARG A 332 30.79 4.49 0.72
CA ARG A 332 31.84 4.95 -0.20
C ARG A 332 31.65 4.53 -1.64
N ILE A 333 30.87 3.48 -1.94
CA ILE A 333 30.73 2.92 -3.29
C ILE A 333 30.35 3.98 -4.34
N LEU A 334 29.41 4.88 -4.00
CA LEU A 334 29.00 5.94 -4.92
C LEU A 334 30.08 7.01 -5.13
N GLN A 335 30.85 7.31 -4.08
CA GLN A 335 31.92 8.33 -4.10
C GLN A 335 33.14 7.78 -4.84
N ASP A 336 33.53 6.54 -4.54
CA ASP A 336 34.63 5.84 -5.21
C ASP A 336 34.32 5.65 -6.69
N GLY A 337 33.09 5.25 -7.04
CA GLY A 337 32.67 5.16 -8.45
C GLY A 337 32.68 6.51 -9.16
N TYR A 338 32.43 7.62 -8.45
CA TYR A 338 32.52 8.96 -9.04
C TYR A 338 33.97 9.42 -9.21
N ALA A 339 34.82 9.12 -8.22
CA ALA A 339 36.25 9.36 -8.26
C ALA A 339 36.91 8.59 -9.41
N ASP A 340 36.55 7.31 -9.60
CA ASP A 340 37.07 6.44 -10.66
C ASP A 340 36.73 6.96 -12.06
N GLU A 341 35.48 7.38 -12.31
CA GLU A 341 35.05 7.97 -13.58
C GLU A 341 35.77 9.32 -13.88
N LEU A 342 36.32 9.96 -12.85
CA LEU A 342 37.18 11.15 -12.95
C LEU A 342 38.66 10.82 -12.75
N SER A 343 39.09 9.56 -12.66
CA SER A 343 40.51 9.20 -12.41
C SER A 343 41.14 9.90 -11.17
N LEU A 344 40.31 10.21 -10.17
CA LEU A 344 40.70 10.77 -8.88
C LEU A 344 41.00 9.64 -7.90
N SER A 345 41.93 9.86 -6.97
CA SER A 345 42.14 8.91 -5.88
C SER A 345 41.04 9.05 -4.81
N PRO A 346 40.74 8.00 -4.03
CA PRO A 346 39.73 8.09 -2.96
C PRO A 346 40.08 9.13 -1.88
N GLU A 347 41.37 9.41 -1.66
CA GLU A 347 41.84 10.41 -0.70
C GLU A 347 41.61 11.84 -1.22
N GLU A 348 41.57 12.04 -2.53
CA GLU A 348 41.36 13.33 -3.19
C GLU A 348 39.91 13.83 -3.12
N THR A 349 38.98 12.95 -2.77
CA THR A 349 37.55 13.27 -2.68
C THR A 349 37.05 13.35 -1.24
N ALA A 350 37.95 13.40 -0.25
CA ALA A 350 37.66 13.29 1.19
C ALA A 350 36.29 13.84 1.62
N VAL A 351 35.32 12.92 1.79
CA VAL A 351 33.95 13.26 2.17
C VAL A 351 33.71 13.03 3.66
N SER A 352 33.01 13.96 4.31
CA SER A 352 32.54 13.78 5.69
C SER A 352 31.64 12.54 5.85
N GLY A 353 31.67 11.93 7.04
CA GLY A 353 30.87 10.73 7.34
C GLY A 353 29.36 10.92 7.16
N ALA A 354 28.84 12.15 7.32
CA ALA A 354 27.42 12.45 7.12
C ALA A 354 26.97 12.19 5.67
N TYR A 355 27.79 12.55 4.68
CA TYR A 355 27.48 12.29 3.27
C TYR A 355 27.69 10.83 2.87
N GLN A 356 28.61 10.10 3.52
CA GLN A 356 28.72 8.65 3.35
C GLN A 356 27.44 7.95 3.82
N ILE A 357 26.86 8.39 4.94
CA ILE A 357 25.54 7.90 5.39
C ILE A 357 24.45 8.23 4.37
N LEU A 358 24.43 9.46 3.84
CA LEU A 358 23.43 9.86 2.84
C LEU A 358 23.55 9.04 1.54
N ALA A 359 24.78 8.78 1.08
CA ALA A 359 25.06 7.92 -0.06
C ALA A 359 24.59 6.48 0.19
N ALA A 360 24.89 5.92 1.37
CA ALA A 360 24.43 4.60 1.76
C ALA A 360 22.89 4.52 1.84
N VAL A 361 22.22 5.53 2.40
CA VAL A 361 20.74 5.59 2.43
C VAL A 361 20.17 5.63 1.03
N LYS A 362 20.74 6.43 0.11
CA LYS A 362 20.29 6.45 -1.29
C LYS A 362 20.45 5.09 -1.97
N LEU A 363 21.49 4.33 -1.62
CA LEU A 363 21.76 3.01 -2.19
C LEU A 363 20.85 1.92 -1.59
N LEU A 364 20.63 1.97 -0.28
CA LEU A 364 19.84 0.96 0.45
C LEU A 364 18.34 1.18 0.33
N TRP A 365 17.88 2.42 0.20
CA TRP A 365 16.45 2.74 0.18
C TRP A 365 15.68 2.07 -0.97
N PRO A 366 16.15 2.11 -2.23
CA PRO A 366 15.45 1.43 -3.33
C PRO A 366 15.45 -0.10 -3.18
N ALA A 367 16.52 -0.68 -2.64
CA ALA A 367 16.58 -2.11 -2.36
C ALA A 367 15.56 -2.50 -1.27
N LEU A 368 15.48 -1.71 -0.19
CA LEU A 368 14.45 -1.89 0.84
C LEU A 368 13.05 -1.72 0.26
N ALA A 369 12.82 -0.71 -0.58
CA ALA A 369 11.55 -0.51 -1.26
C ALA A 369 11.17 -1.72 -2.12
N ALA A 370 12.10 -2.29 -2.88
CA ALA A 370 11.85 -3.50 -3.67
C ALA A 370 11.47 -4.71 -2.79
N ILE A 371 12.18 -4.93 -1.67
CA ILE A 371 11.85 -5.98 -0.71
C ILE A 371 10.44 -5.77 -0.12
N LEU A 372 10.15 -4.55 0.33
CA LEU A 372 8.84 -4.18 0.88
C LEU A 372 7.73 -4.33 -0.17
N PHE A 373 8.05 -4.12 -1.45
CA PHE A 373 7.07 -4.21 -2.54
C PHE A 373 6.67 -5.66 -2.75
N ILE A 374 7.65 -6.56 -2.84
CA ILE A 374 7.41 -7.99 -2.93
C ILE A 374 6.65 -8.49 -1.69
N ALA A 375 7.01 -8.02 -0.50
CA ALA A 375 6.29 -8.34 0.73
C ALA A 375 4.83 -7.84 0.72
N ALA A 376 4.59 -6.62 0.26
CA ALA A 376 3.24 -6.05 0.14
C ALA A 376 2.40 -6.82 -0.89
N VAL A 377 2.94 -7.11 -2.08
CA VAL A 377 2.32 -7.96 -3.11
C VAL A 377 1.99 -9.32 -2.52
N TRP A 378 2.93 -9.95 -1.81
CA TRP A 378 2.72 -11.24 -1.16
C TRP A 378 1.59 -11.19 -0.13
N GLY A 379 1.54 -10.13 0.68
CA GLY A 379 0.47 -9.86 1.64
C GLY A 379 -0.90 -9.81 0.97
N VAL A 380 -1.02 -9.04 -0.11
CA VAL A 380 -2.25 -8.92 -0.91
C VAL A 380 -2.63 -10.26 -1.54
N LEU A 381 -1.70 -10.93 -2.23
CA LEU A 381 -1.95 -12.21 -2.89
C LEU A 381 -2.34 -13.31 -1.90
N ARG A 382 -1.72 -13.34 -0.71
CA ARG A 382 -2.11 -14.27 0.36
C ARG A 382 -3.48 -13.91 0.92
N TYR A 383 -3.74 -12.63 1.19
CA TYR A 383 -5.02 -12.18 1.73
C TYR A 383 -6.19 -12.61 0.83
N PHE A 384 -6.06 -12.45 -0.49
CA PHE A 384 -7.07 -12.87 -1.47
C PHE A 384 -6.95 -14.32 -1.95
N HIS A 385 -6.13 -15.14 -1.28
CA HIS A 385 -6.01 -16.57 -1.57
C HIS A 385 -5.62 -16.88 -3.04
N PHE A 386 -4.82 -16.02 -3.68
CA PHE A 386 -4.28 -16.26 -5.02
C PHE A 386 -3.11 -17.24 -5.01
N ILE A 387 -2.34 -17.25 -3.93
CA ILE A 387 -1.17 -18.10 -3.77
C ILE A 387 -1.33 -19.07 -2.61
N ARG A 388 -0.98 -20.34 -2.85
CA ARG A 388 -1.07 -21.42 -1.85
C ARG A 388 -0.04 -21.20 -0.74
N PRO A 389 -0.38 -21.45 0.53
CA PRO A 389 0.62 -21.47 1.59
C PRO A 389 1.75 -22.47 1.24
N ARG A 390 3.01 -22.06 1.43
CA ARG A 390 4.21 -22.85 1.09
C ARG A 390 4.29 -23.28 -0.40
N SER A 391 3.68 -22.51 -1.31
CA SER A 391 3.87 -22.74 -2.75
C SER A 391 5.31 -22.48 -3.15
N VAL A 392 6.01 -23.53 -3.58
CA VAL A 392 7.37 -23.41 -4.15
C VAL A 392 7.34 -22.49 -5.36
N PHE A 393 6.41 -22.71 -6.30
CA PHE A 393 6.26 -21.88 -7.49
C PHE A 393 6.09 -20.39 -7.17
N ALA A 394 5.17 -20.05 -6.25
CA ALA A 394 4.98 -18.65 -5.87
C ALA A 394 6.23 -18.07 -5.17
N GLY A 395 6.89 -18.86 -4.32
CA GLY A 395 8.14 -18.47 -3.68
C GLY A 395 9.27 -18.23 -4.69
N THR A 396 9.43 -19.11 -5.67
CA THR A 396 10.40 -18.96 -6.77
C THR A 396 10.11 -17.73 -7.60
N LEU A 397 8.84 -17.47 -7.94
CA LEU A 397 8.44 -16.28 -8.69
C LEU A 397 8.71 -14.99 -7.90
N ALA A 398 8.41 -14.98 -6.60
CA ALA A 398 8.71 -13.86 -5.72
C ALA A 398 10.22 -13.61 -5.61
N ALA A 399 11.02 -14.67 -5.49
CA ALA A 399 12.48 -14.58 -5.49
C ALA A 399 13.00 -14.04 -6.83
N LEU A 400 12.50 -14.55 -7.96
CA LEU A 400 12.88 -14.08 -9.30
C LEU A 400 12.58 -12.59 -9.49
N PHE A 401 11.38 -12.13 -9.15
CA PHE A 401 11.03 -10.71 -9.24
C PHE A 401 11.83 -9.84 -8.28
N LEU A 402 12.11 -10.34 -7.07
CA LEU A 402 12.98 -9.63 -6.13
C LEU A 402 14.39 -9.49 -6.70
N THR A 403 14.97 -10.57 -7.23
CA THR A 403 16.29 -10.55 -7.87
C THR A 403 16.32 -9.58 -9.04
N LEU A 404 15.33 -9.63 -9.94
CA LEU A 404 15.24 -8.70 -11.07
C LEU A 404 15.13 -7.24 -10.60
N GLY A 405 14.31 -6.97 -9.58
CA GLY A 405 14.18 -5.65 -8.98
C GLY A 405 15.48 -5.15 -8.36
N LEU A 406 16.20 -6.02 -7.62
CA LEU A 406 17.49 -5.69 -7.04
C LEU A 406 18.57 -5.46 -8.10
N LEU A 407 18.58 -6.24 -9.19
CA LEU A 407 19.49 -6.01 -10.32
C LEU A 407 19.20 -4.67 -11.01
N THR A 408 17.93 -4.33 -11.20
CA THR A 408 17.53 -3.03 -11.78
C THR A 408 17.95 -1.88 -10.87
N VAL A 409 17.76 -2.03 -9.55
CA VAL A 409 18.24 -1.06 -8.55
C VAL A 409 19.75 -0.92 -8.59
N ALA A 410 20.48 -2.03 -8.67
CA ALA A 410 21.94 -2.02 -8.76
C ALA A 410 22.41 -1.29 -10.02
N GLU A 411 21.85 -1.62 -11.19
CA GLU A 411 22.16 -0.96 -12.46
C GLU A 411 21.95 0.56 -12.39
N TRP A 412 20.78 1.00 -11.91
CA TRP A 412 20.48 2.42 -11.73
C TRP A 412 21.42 3.10 -10.73
N THR A 413 21.79 2.41 -9.67
CA THR A 413 22.70 2.91 -8.65
C THR A 413 24.11 3.10 -9.22
N PHE A 414 24.62 2.12 -9.96
CA PHE A 414 25.96 2.19 -10.59
C PHE A 414 26.00 3.14 -11.80
N ALA A 415 24.86 3.45 -12.42
CA ALA A 415 24.79 4.49 -13.44
C ALA A 415 24.85 5.92 -12.86
N SER A 416 24.53 6.11 -11.56
CA SER A 416 24.49 7.43 -10.91
C SER A 416 25.87 8.14 -10.89
N PRO A 417 26.98 7.49 -10.48
CA PRO A 417 28.30 8.13 -10.52
C PRO A 417 28.71 8.58 -11.93
N ARG A 418 28.49 7.72 -12.93
CA ARG A 418 28.74 8.04 -14.35
C ARG A 418 28.00 9.27 -14.82
N HIS A 419 26.68 9.32 -14.58
CA HIS A 419 25.86 10.48 -14.96
C HIS A 419 26.33 11.76 -14.28
N ALA A 420 26.71 11.69 -13.00
CA ALA A 420 27.24 12.84 -12.27
C ALA A 420 28.61 13.30 -12.81
N ALA A 421 29.50 12.36 -13.15
CA ALA A 421 30.78 12.67 -13.75
C ALA A 421 30.60 13.31 -15.14
N ASP A 422 29.68 12.79 -15.96
CA ASP A 422 29.32 13.36 -17.25
C ASP A 422 28.69 14.76 -17.12
N GLU A 423 27.90 15.01 -16.08
CA GLU A 423 27.40 16.36 -15.77
C GLU A 423 28.52 17.30 -15.37
N LEU A 424 29.49 16.86 -14.55
CA LEU A 424 30.66 17.66 -14.22
C LEU A 424 31.51 17.96 -15.45
N LYS A 425 31.78 16.96 -16.31
CA LYS A 425 32.53 17.13 -17.56
C LYS A 425 31.82 18.12 -18.49
N ARG A 426 30.49 18.02 -18.61
CA ARG A 426 29.67 18.98 -19.37
C ARG A 426 29.72 20.38 -18.76
N ALA A 427 29.64 20.51 -17.43
CA ALA A 427 29.75 21.79 -16.75
C ALA A 427 31.14 22.42 -16.95
N ALA A 428 32.20 21.61 -16.91
CA ALA A 428 33.56 22.03 -17.19
C ALA A 428 33.71 22.55 -18.64
N ALA A 429 33.18 21.82 -19.62
CA ALA A 429 33.25 22.20 -21.04
C ALA A 429 32.50 23.49 -21.37
N HIS A 430 31.39 23.77 -20.67
CA HIS A 430 30.56 24.97 -20.90
C HIS A 430 30.84 26.10 -19.92
N HIS A 431 31.85 25.94 -19.05
CA HIS A 431 32.15 26.87 -17.96
C HIS A 431 30.91 27.24 -17.12
N THR A 432 30.12 26.25 -16.74
CA THR A 432 28.97 26.44 -15.85
C THR A 432 29.25 25.88 -14.46
N LYS A 433 28.37 26.18 -13.49
CA LYS A 433 28.52 25.65 -12.14
C LYS A 433 28.30 24.14 -12.14
N ALA A 434 29.32 23.38 -11.73
CA ALA A 434 29.21 21.94 -11.58
C ALA A 434 28.30 21.59 -10.39
N PRO A 435 27.38 20.61 -10.52
CA PRO A 435 26.53 20.19 -9.43
C PRO A 435 27.36 19.40 -8.38
N PRO A 436 27.11 19.60 -7.07
CA PRO A 436 27.77 18.79 -6.05
C PRO A 436 27.26 17.36 -6.08
N TYR A 437 28.13 16.39 -5.76
CA TYR A 437 27.79 14.97 -5.72
C TYR A 437 28.17 14.33 -4.39
N PHE A 438 27.18 13.98 -3.56
CA PHE A 438 27.36 13.34 -2.24
C PHE A 438 28.49 13.92 -1.39
N GLY A 439 28.51 15.24 -1.22
CA GLY A 439 29.50 15.94 -0.39
C GLY A 439 30.79 16.31 -1.11
N ILE A 440 30.97 15.87 -2.36
CA ILE A 440 32.05 16.34 -3.24
C ILE A 440 31.54 17.58 -3.97
N SER A 441 32.12 18.73 -3.66
CA SER A 441 31.87 19.99 -4.36
C SER A 441 33.13 20.46 -5.03
N THR A 442 32.98 21.04 -6.21
CA THR A 442 34.10 21.65 -6.95
C THR A 442 33.92 23.15 -7.06
N ASP A 443 35.02 23.87 -6.90
CA ASP A 443 35.06 25.31 -7.08
C ASP A 443 35.88 25.68 -8.31
N TRP A 444 35.38 26.66 -9.08
CA TRP A 444 36.15 27.23 -10.18
C TRP A 444 37.26 28.12 -9.63
N VAL A 445 38.51 27.77 -9.93
CA VAL A 445 39.70 28.47 -9.48
C VAL A 445 40.62 28.85 -10.63
N CYS A 446 41.25 29.99 -10.49
CA CYS A 446 42.39 30.42 -11.29
C CYS A 446 43.68 30.09 -10.54
N VAL A 447 44.63 29.52 -11.25
CA VAL A 447 45.86 28.99 -10.65
C VAL A 447 47.01 29.91 -11.00
N ARG A 448 47.62 30.52 -9.99
CA ARG A 448 48.81 31.36 -10.15
C ARG A 448 50.04 30.62 -9.63
N PRO A 449 50.99 30.23 -10.50
CA PRO A 449 52.26 29.64 -10.07
C PRO A 449 53.02 30.58 -9.11
N THR A 450 53.58 30.03 -8.04
CA THR A 450 54.49 30.74 -7.13
C THR A 450 55.95 30.53 -7.52
N VAL A 451 56.22 29.54 -8.36
CA VAL A 451 57.51 29.23 -8.98
C VAL A 451 57.41 29.41 -10.50
N PRO A 452 58.54 29.54 -11.22
CA PRO A 452 58.52 29.55 -12.68
C PRO A 452 57.82 28.30 -13.24
N VAL A 453 57.02 28.47 -14.31
CA VAL A 453 56.16 27.40 -14.87
C VAL A 453 56.96 26.13 -15.21
N HIS A 454 58.18 26.28 -15.71
CA HIS A 454 59.07 25.15 -16.06
C HIS A 454 59.61 24.38 -14.84
N ALA A 455 59.47 24.92 -13.62
CA ALA A 455 59.89 24.30 -12.37
C ALA A 455 58.70 23.71 -11.59
N LEU A 456 57.48 23.75 -12.15
CA LEU A 456 56.30 23.13 -11.56
C LEU A 456 56.41 21.60 -11.66
N ASN A 457 56.16 20.93 -10.53
CA ASN A 457 56.09 19.47 -10.50
C ASN A 457 54.64 19.04 -10.78
N GLU A 458 54.30 18.92 -12.05
CA GLU A 458 52.93 18.65 -12.50
C GLU A 458 52.75 17.16 -12.80
N GLN A 459 51.64 16.59 -12.35
CA GLN A 459 51.25 15.21 -12.70
C GLN A 459 49.89 15.22 -13.40
N GLY A 460 49.78 14.46 -14.50
CA GLY A 460 48.51 14.29 -15.22
C GLY A 460 48.21 15.33 -16.30
N GLY A 461 49.12 16.27 -16.57
CA GLY A 461 49.01 17.25 -17.66
C GLY A 461 49.96 18.44 -17.47
N VAL A 462 49.83 19.45 -18.34
CA VAL A 462 50.55 20.74 -18.22
C VAL A 462 49.60 21.81 -17.67
N LEU A 463 50.01 22.56 -16.65
CA LEU A 463 49.23 23.69 -16.14
C LEU A 463 49.30 24.86 -17.12
N ALA A 464 48.14 25.31 -17.60
CA ALA A 464 47.97 26.59 -18.26
C ALA A 464 47.40 27.63 -17.26
N PRO A 465 48.18 28.61 -16.77
CA PRO A 465 47.76 29.55 -15.73
C PRO A 465 46.63 30.52 -16.13
N HIS A 466 46.40 30.67 -17.44
CA HIS A 466 45.45 31.64 -17.98
C HIS A 466 44.02 31.10 -18.10
N ILE A 467 43.80 29.81 -17.86
CA ILE A 467 42.47 29.19 -17.92
C ILE A 467 42.00 28.79 -16.51
N PRO A 468 40.69 28.87 -16.23
CA PRO A 468 40.15 28.41 -14.96
C PRO A 468 40.03 26.88 -14.92
N TYR A 469 40.18 26.30 -13.74
CA TYR A 469 40.05 24.87 -13.48
C TYR A 469 38.98 24.62 -12.42
N LEU A 470 38.35 23.44 -12.45
CA LEU A 470 37.58 22.95 -11.32
C LEU A 470 38.53 22.35 -10.29
N SER A 471 38.55 22.89 -9.08
CA SER A 471 39.34 22.34 -7.98
C SER A 471 38.50 21.40 -7.11
N PHE A 472 39.10 20.27 -6.74
CA PHE A 472 38.59 19.35 -5.71
C PHE A 472 39.23 19.63 -4.33
N GLY A 473 40.00 20.72 -4.21
CA GLY A 473 40.71 21.08 -2.99
C GLY A 473 42.16 20.59 -2.96
N VAL A 474 42.68 20.41 -1.74
CA VAL A 474 44.05 19.96 -1.48
C VAL A 474 44.02 18.59 -0.82
N ALA A 475 44.73 17.63 -1.41
CA ALA A 475 44.87 16.28 -0.89
C ALA A 475 46.35 15.85 -0.98
N GLU A 476 46.87 15.23 0.07
CA GLU A 476 48.27 14.77 0.16
C GLU A 476 49.32 15.86 -0.19
N GLY A 477 49.02 17.13 0.10
CA GLY A 477 49.89 18.25 -0.22
C GLY A 477 49.84 18.73 -1.67
N ASN A 478 49.00 18.14 -2.51
CA ASN A 478 48.75 18.56 -3.89
C ASN A 478 47.38 19.22 -4.02
N VAL A 479 47.29 20.29 -4.82
CA VAL A 479 46.01 20.76 -5.34
C VAL A 479 45.59 19.84 -6.47
N VAL A 480 44.33 19.40 -6.40
CA VAL A 480 43.71 18.55 -7.41
C VAL A 480 42.79 19.40 -8.29
N LEU A 481 43.10 19.46 -9.58
CA LEU A 481 42.41 20.29 -10.57
C LEU A 481 41.87 19.40 -11.70
N TRP A 482 40.68 19.68 -12.21
CA TRP A 482 40.16 19.03 -13.41
C TRP A 482 40.57 19.78 -14.67
N ASN A 483 41.27 19.12 -15.58
CA ASN A 483 41.60 19.67 -16.89
C ASN A 483 40.62 19.15 -17.95
N ALA A 484 39.67 19.99 -18.36
CA ALA A 484 38.69 19.65 -19.39
C ALA A 484 39.32 19.30 -20.75
N ALA A 485 40.47 19.91 -21.10
CA ALA A 485 41.14 19.66 -22.37
C ALA A 485 41.86 18.29 -22.40
N ALA A 486 42.34 17.82 -21.24
CA ALA A 486 43.02 16.53 -21.12
C ALA A 486 42.11 15.38 -20.67
N ASP A 487 40.85 15.68 -20.30
CA ASP A 487 39.88 14.78 -19.64
C ASP A 487 40.51 13.99 -18.47
N ARG A 488 41.39 14.63 -17.70
CA ARG A 488 42.17 14.03 -16.62
C ARG A 488 42.42 15.03 -15.49
N PRO A 489 42.70 14.54 -14.27
CA PRO A 489 43.05 15.40 -13.17
C PRO A 489 44.52 15.82 -13.27
N LEU A 490 44.75 17.10 -13.05
CA LEU A 490 46.05 17.72 -12.91
C LEU A 490 46.35 17.91 -11.42
N ARG A 491 47.47 17.36 -10.97
CA ARG A 491 47.95 17.47 -9.58
C ARG A 491 49.17 18.37 -9.56
N VAL A 492 49.13 19.39 -8.70
CA VAL A 492 50.24 20.34 -8.54
C VAL A 492 50.48 20.58 -7.05
N PRO A 493 51.74 20.54 -6.55
CA PRO A 493 52.03 20.78 -5.14
C PRO A 493 51.45 22.11 -4.66
N ALA A 494 50.73 22.09 -3.54
CA ALA A 494 50.05 23.27 -3.01
C ALA A 494 51.01 24.41 -2.64
N GLY A 495 52.28 24.10 -2.33
CA GLY A 495 53.32 25.11 -2.10
C GLY A 495 53.79 25.84 -3.37
N GLN A 496 53.52 25.28 -4.56
CA GLN A 496 53.98 25.80 -5.85
C GLN A 496 52.92 26.61 -6.60
N VAL A 497 51.68 26.67 -6.08
CA VAL A 497 50.57 27.38 -6.71
C VAL A 497 49.71 28.10 -5.68
N LYS A 498 49.12 29.23 -6.10
CA LYS A 498 48.10 29.96 -5.34
C LYS A 498 46.76 29.86 -6.07
N LEU A 499 45.74 29.37 -5.36
CA LEU A 499 44.37 29.29 -5.89
C LEU A 499 43.63 30.61 -5.63
N LEU A 500 43.06 31.16 -6.69
CA LEU A 500 42.24 32.36 -6.64
C LEU A 500 40.84 32.00 -7.11
N PRO A 501 39.76 32.38 -6.41
CA PRO A 501 38.40 32.14 -6.90
C PRO A 501 38.20 32.77 -8.28
N ALA A 502 37.65 32.02 -9.23
CA ALA A 502 37.33 32.56 -10.54
C ALA A 502 36.16 33.56 -10.40
N ARG A 503 36.43 34.86 -10.56
CA ARG A 503 35.42 35.92 -10.41
C ARG A 503 34.33 35.85 -11.49
N ASN A 504 34.69 35.36 -12.67
CA ASN A 504 33.79 35.11 -13.79
C ASN A 504 34.04 33.68 -14.29
N LEU A 505 32.96 32.95 -14.61
CA LEU A 505 33.03 31.64 -15.26
C LEU A 505 33.36 31.76 -16.77
N GLY A 506 34.16 32.76 -17.14
CA GLY A 506 34.59 32.95 -18.53
C GLY A 506 35.77 32.03 -18.88
N PRO A 507 36.18 31.96 -20.16
CA PRO A 507 37.25 31.07 -20.62
C PRO A 507 38.66 31.48 -20.13
N ALA A 508 38.80 32.65 -19.51
CA ALA A 508 40.08 33.21 -19.11
C ALA A 508 40.07 33.68 -17.65
N CYS A 509 41.20 33.45 -16.97
CA CYS A 509 41.49 34.02 -15.67
C CYS A 509 41.86 35.49 -15.80
N ALA A 510 41.19 36.35 -15.02
CA ALA A 510 41.57 37.74 -14.90
C ALA A 510 42.97 37.83 -14.26
N THR A 511 43.93 38.38 -15.00
CA THR A 511 45.34 38.51 -14.62
C THR A 511 45.53 39.36 -13.38
#